data_AF-A0A8J8BSG2-F1
#
_entry.id   AF-A0A8J8BSG2-F1
#
_cell.length_a   1.000
_cell.length_b   1.000
_cell.length_c   1.000
_cell.angle_alpha   90.00
_cell.angle_beta   90.00
_cell.angle_gamma   90.00
#
_symmetry.space_group_name_H-M   'P 1'
#
loop_
_entity.id
_entity.type
_entity.pdbx_description
1 polymer ?
#
loop_
_entity_poly.entity_id
_entity_poly.type
_entity_poly.pdbx_seq_one_letter_code
_entity_poly.pdbx_strand_id
1 'polypeptide(L)'
;MKVPLGNKLASYRLPDVPLAEIVKKATEKEITGYIRLTTEKEDLIDFYLLLLKGGVVAAFSETPHQEFFGDIAFVNAFAPFEKGLVDLRELDKEVVSLLVGNYPEARVSTSDIPEIPEKREISEDTRILRIANTRVPNGDLLEFHLSVGVTDFWELLEEMERRSFSGYFRVFAEEDDASRDGCVFFSQGKAKGALYESGSEVRYGDEALFKVLFTFSLEKGVIDFHALVPNHLEIVLDHPALTLSGTPQEVFHHIEEDELEAIKKARSYFDISEGEQVISSQVRELAAFEILLRTLKDRALDGYLVLSSHAGAGILIVEAGIPRAAFYLSKDGELTAGRALEAFMDQIQEETSVKIFTLSAEDVQKALGQEEASIGASDSVSEALVHELGEDFFVEIRQAHRFKEEFEKRRKGTAHT
;
A
#
# COMPACT_ATOMS: atom_id res chain seq x y z
N MET A 1 -29.23 -4.32 -12.59
CA MET A 1 -30.59 -3.71 -12.37
C MET A 1 -30.48 -2.45 -11.50
N LYS A 2 -31.10 -1.32 -11.85
CA LYS A 2 -30.99 -0.07 -11.04
C LYS A 2 -32.10 0.05 -9.98
N VAL A 3 -31.72 -0.03 -8.71
CA VAL A 3 -32.63 0.12 -7.56
C VAL A 3 -32.46 1.52 -6.94
N PRO A 4 -33.54 2.29 -6.71
CA PRO A 4 -33.46 3.59 -6.05
C PRO A 4 -33.04 3.45 -4.58
N LEU A 5 -32.37 4.48 -4.05
CA LEU A 5 -31.69 4.44 -2.76
C LEU A 5 -32.63 4.19 -1.56
N GLY A 6 -33.89 4.62 -1.61
CA GLY A 6 -34.87 4.45 -0.52
C GLY A 6 -34.47 5.04 0.84
N ASN A 7 -35.33 4.85 1.85
CA ASN A 7 -35.06 5.28 3.22
C ASN A 7 -34.40 4.16 4.02
N LYS A 8 -33.22 4.39 4.58
CA LYS A 8 -32.52 3.38 5.37
C LYS A 8 -33.22 3.16 6.73
N LEU A 9 -33.66 1.93 6.97
CA LEU A 9 -34.31 1.53 8.22
C LEU A 9 -33.32 0.94 9.22
N ALA A 10 -32.39 0.11 8.73
CA ALA A 10 -31.39 -0.55 9.56
C ALA A 10 -30.16 -0.95 8.74
N SER A 11 -29.05 -1.20 9.43
CA SER A 11 -27.81 -1.72 8.88
C SER A 11 -27.31 -2.81 9.81
N TYR A 12 -26.84 -3.91 9.26
CA TYR A 12 -26.30 -5.05 9.98
C TYR A 12 -24.98 -5.46 9.33
N ARG A 13 -24.15 -6.16 10.10
CA ARG A 13 -22.93 -6.78 9.59
C ARG A 13 -23.07 -8.30 9.69
N LEU A 14 -22.58 -9.01 8.68
CA LEU A 14 -22.28 -10.44 8.81
C LEU A 14 -20.91 -10.58 9.51
N PRO A 15 -20.72 -11.55 10.43
CA PRO A 15 -21.68 -12.58 10.83
C PRO A 15 -22.60 -12.19 12.01
N ASP A 16 -22.49 -10.97 12.55
CA ASP A 16 -23.17 -10.53 13.77
C ASP A 16 -24.68 -10.82 13.77
N VAL A 17 -25.34 -10.62 12.63
CA VAL A 17 -26.74 -11.00 12.42
C VAL A 17 -26.86 -11.71 11.06
N PRO A 18 -27.16 -13.03 11.03
CA PRO A 18 -27.31 -13.77 9.78
C PRO A 18 -28.37 -13.15 8.86
N LEU A 19 -28.16 -13.16 7.54
CA LEU A 19 -29.12 -12.65 6.56
C LEU A 19 -30.51 -13.29 6.74
N ALA A 20 -30.56 -14.58 7.06
CA ALA A 20 -31.80 -15.30 7.39
C ALA A 20 -32.61 -14.63 8.52
N GLU A 21 -31.93 -14.19 9.58
CA GLU A 21 -32.58 -13.50 10.70
C GLU A 21 -33.06 -12.11 10.30
N ILE A 22 -32.30 -11.40 9.46
CA ILE A 22 -32.68 -10.07 8.95
C ILE A 22 -33.92 -10.16 8.06
N VAL A 23 -33.95 -11.13 7.15
CA VAL A 23 -35.10 -11.42 6.29
C VAL A 23 -36.31 -11.77 7.15
N LYS A 24 -36.15 -12.64 8.15
CA LYS A 24 -37.24 -12.98 9.08
C LYS A 24 -37.78 -11.76 9.84
N LYS A 25 -36.91 -10.89 10.36
CA LYS A 25 -37.32 -9.63 11.02
C LYS A 25 -38.06 -8.69 10.06
N ALA A 26 -37.63 -8.61 8.81
CA ALA A 26 -38.29 -7.79 7.80
C ALA A 26 -39.67 -8.37 7.43
N THR A 27 -39.81 -9.70 7.38
CA THR A 27 -41.08 -10.39 7.20
C THR A 27 -42.04 -10.15 8.35
N GLU A 28 -41.59 -10.30 9.60
CA GLU A 28 -42.41 -10.07 10.81
C GLU A 28 -42.92 -8.63 10.92
N LYS A 29 -42.13 -7.66 10.43
CA LYS A 29 -42.50 -6.23 10.40
C LYS A 29 -43.25 -5.81 9.13
N GLU A 30 -43.57 -6.74 8.24
CA GLU A 30 -44.23 -6.49 6.95
C GLU A 30 -43.55 -5.37 6.10
N ILE A 31 -42.23 -5.30 6.13
CA ILE A 31 -41.48 -4.21 5.45
C ILE A 31 -41.69 -4.27 3.93
N THR A 32 -41.88 -3.09 3.31
CA THR A 32 -41.87 -2.93 1.86
C THR A 32 -40.63 -2.12 1.46
N GLY A 33 -39.82 -2.66 0.56
CA GLY A 33 -38.54 -2.06 0.22
C GLY A 33 -37.54 -3.09 -0.29
N TYR A 34 -36.31 -3.05 0.21
CA TYR A 34 -35.30 -4.03 -0.16
C TYR A 34 -34.26 -4.25 0.93
N ILE A 35 -33.63 -5.42 0.90
CA ILE A 35 -32.39 -5.71 1.59
C ILE A 35 -31.27 -5.67 0.57
N ARG A 36 -30.24 -4.86 0.80
CA ARG A 36 -28.97 -4.94 0.05
C ARG A 36 -27.94 -5.64 0.91
N LEU A 37 -27.43 -6.78 0.44
CA LEU A 37 -26.24 -7.42 1.01
C LEU A 37 -25.06 -7.10 0.08
N THR A 38 -24.05 -6.42 0.61
CA THR A 38 -22.75 -6.25 -0.05
C THR A 38 -21.76 -7.15 0.65
N THR A 39 -21.14 -8.07 -0.08
CA THR A 39 -20.24 -9.09 0.49
C THR A 39 -19.01 -9.29 -0.38
N GLU A 40 -17.93 -9.72 0.23
CA GLU A 40 -16.67 -10.00 -0.45
C GLU A 40 -16.49 -11.51 -0.66
N LYS A 41 -16.02 -11.89 -1.85
CA LYS A 41 -15.55 -13.26 -2.12
C LYS A 41 -14.24 -13.25 -2.90
N GLU A 42 -14.30 -13.21 -4.23
CA GLU A 42 -13.15 -12.94 -5.12
C GLU A 42 -13.21 -11.50 -5.65
N ASP A 43 -14.43 -10.94 -5.74
CA ASP A 43 -14.75 -9.54 -6.01
C ASP A 43 -15.81 -9.07 -5.00
N LEU A 44 -16.12 -7.76 -5.01
CA LEU A 44 -17.31 -7.22 -4.37
C LEU A 44 -18.58 -7.71 -5.09
N ILE A 45 -19.47 -8.32 -4.32
CA ILE A 45 -20.76 -8.83 -4.80
C ILE A 45 -21.87 -8.07 -4.08
N ASP A 46 -22.74 -7.43 -4.85
CA ASP A 46 -23.98 -6.88 -4.35
C ASP A 46 -25.13 -7.84 -4.60
N PHE A 47 -25.98 -8.03 -3.59
CA PHE A 47 -27.26 -8.71 -3.67
C PHE A 47 -28.37 -7.74 -3.26
N TYR A 48 -29.49 -7.79 -3.96
CA TYR A 48 -30.70 -7.02 -3.67
C TYR A 48 -31.87 -7.99 -3.55
N LEU A 49 -32.50 -8.04 -2.37
CA LEU A 49 -33.72 -8.79 -2.11
C LEU A 49 -34.88 -7.80 -1.98
N LEU A 50 -35.76 -7.73 -2.97
CA LEU A 50 -36.92 -6.84 -2.95
C LEU A 50 -38.04 -7.44 -2.09
N LEU A 51 -38.57 -6.61 -1.19
CA LEU A 51 -39.58 -6.97 -0.21
C LEU A 51 -40.90 -6.26 -0.52
N LEU A 52 -41.99 -7.00 -0.54
CA LEU A 52 -43.35 -6.46 -0.62
C LEU A 52 -44.17 -7.00 0.55
N LYS A 53 -44.51 -6.12 1.50
CA LYS A 53 -45.21 -6.49 2.75
C LYS A 53 -44.55 -7.68 3.47
N GLY A 54 -43.23 -7.65 3.60
CA GLY A 54 -42.44 -8.67 4.27
C GLY A 54 -42.12 -9.91 3.43
N GLY A 55 -42.74 -10.10 2.27
CA GLY A 55 -42.41 -11.19 1.35
C GLY A 55 -41.29 -10.81 0.39
N VAL A 56 -40.27 -11.66 0.25
CA VAL A 56 -39.25 -11.50 -0.82
C VAL A 56 -39.91 -11.85 -2.14
N VAL A 57 -40.01 -10.87 -3.05
CA VAL A 57 -40.71 -11.00 -4.34
C VAL A 57 -39.77 -11.00 -5.54
N ALA A 58 -38.55 -10.50 -5.37
CA ALA A 58 -37.52 -10.52 -6.39
C ALA A 58 -36.11 -10.48 -5.77
N ALA A 59 -35.13 -11.03 -6.48
CA ALA A 59 -33.72 -11.01 -6.11
C ALA A 59 -32.84 -10.72 -7.33
N PHE A 60 -31.77 -9.97 -7.10
CA PHE A 60 -30.78 -9.61 -8.10
C PHE A 60 -29.39 -9.57 -7.47
N SER A 61 -28.36 -9.92 -8.22
CA SER A 61 -26.96 -9.77 -7.82
C SER A 61 -26.09 -9.27 -8.95
N GLU A 62 -25.08 -8.47 -8.61
CA GLU A 62 -24.13 -7.86 -9.54
C GLU A 62 -22.70 -8.05 -9.03
N THR A 63 -21.82 -8.50 -9.93
CA THR A 63 -20.36 -8.45 -9.80
C THR A 63 -19.77 -7.68 -10.98
N PRO A 64 -18.46 -7.34 -10.98
CA PRO A 64 -17.81 -6.71 -12.15
C PRO A 64 -17.90 -7.53 -13.45
N HIS A 65 -18.19 -8.83 -13.35
CA HIS A 65 -18.13 -9.77 -14.46
C HIS A 65 -19.47 -10.43 -14.79
N GLN A 66 -20.42 -10.45 -13.86
CA GLN A 66 -21.66 -11.22 -14.03
C GLN A 66 -22.84 -10.65 -13.22
N GLU A 67 -24.03 -10.76 -13.82
CA GLU A 67 -25.31 -10.51 -13.13
C GLU A 67 -26.06 -11.83 -12.91
N PHE A 68 -26.70 -11.97 -11.74
CA PHE A 68 -27.60 -13.08 -11.42
C PHE A 68 -28.99 -12.55 -11.07
N PHE A 69 -30.04 -13.30 -11.42
CA PHE A 69 -31.43 -12.90 -11.22
C PHE A 69 -32.26 -14.04 -10.61
N GLY A 70 -33.34 -13.68 -9.92
CA GLY A 70 -34.36 -14.60 -9.43
C GLY A 70 -33.84 -15.57 -8.38
N ASP A 71 -34.31 -16.82 -8.43
CA ASP A 71 -33.95 -17.84 -7.44
C ASP A 71 -32.44 -18.07 -7.31
N ILE A 72 -31.67 -17.90 -8.39
CA ILE A 72 -30.21 -18.06 -8.37
C ILE A 72 -29.58 -16.96 -7.50
N ALA A 73 -29.97 -15.71 -7.70
CA ALA A 73 -29.49 -14.59 -6.87
C ALA A 73 -29.98 -14.74 -5.42
N PHE A 74 -31.22 -15.18 -5.23
CA PHE A 74 -31.80 -15.41 -3.90
C PHE A 74 -31.01 -16.46 -3.13
N VAL A 75 -30.79 -17.65 -3.68
CA VAL A 75 -30.02 -18.73 -3.03
C VAL A 75 -28.58 -18.30 -2.75
N ASN A 76 -27.94 -17.66 -3.72
CA ASN A 76 -26.56 -17.21 -3.56
C ASN A 76 -26.39 -16.14 -2.47
N ALA A 77 -27.41 -15.32 -2.21
CA ALA A 77 -27.38 -14.34 -1.12
C ALA A 77 -27.24 -14.99 0.27
N PHE A 78 -27.63 -16.26 0.42
CA PHE A 78 -27.48 -17.04 1.66
C PHE A 78 -26.27 -17.97 1.66
N ALA A 79 -25.36 -17.82 0.70
CA ALA A 79 -24.08 -18.51 0.75
C ALA A 79 -23.32 -18.12 2.04
N PRO A 80 -22.42 -18.98 2.55
CA PRO A 80 -21.68 -18.73 3.78
C PRO A 80 -20.59 -17.68 3.54
N PHE A 81 -20.98 -16.41 3.49
CA PHE A 81 -20.07 -15.29 3.41
C PHE A 81 -19.46 -14.99 4.78
N GLU A 82 -18.15 -14.76 4.81
CA GLU A 82 -17.43 -14.48 6.05
C GLU A 82 -17.70 -13.06 6.57
N LYS A 83 -17.90 -12.09 5.66
CA LYS A 83 -18.15 -10.68 5.96
C LYS A 83 -19.09 -10.06 4.93
N GLY A 84 -19.95 -9.16 5.38
CA GLY A 84 -20.83 -8.40 4.48
C GLY A 84 -21.65 -7.34 5.21
N LEU A 85 -22.02 -6.28 4.51
CA LEU A 85 -22.91 -5.24 5.00
C LEU A 85 -24.33 -5.52 4.50
N VAL A 86 -25.30 -5.55 5.41
CA VAL A 86 -26.70 -5.73 5.08
C VAL A 86 -27.49 -4.48 5.42
N ASP A 87 -27.97 -3.78 4.40
CA ASP A 87 -28.82 -2.60 4.53
C ASP A 87 -30.29 -2.97 4.28
N LEU A 88 -31.15 -2.73 5.28
CA LEU A 88 -32.59 -2.80 5.11
C LEU A 88 -33.12 -1.39 4.80
N ARG A 89 -33.77 -1.24 3.65
CA ARG A 89 -34.28 0.04 3.16
C ARG A 89 -35.75 -0.07 2.80
N GLU A 90 -36.49 0.99 3.10
CA GLU A 90 -37.90 1.16 2.74
C GLU A 90 -38.03 1.83 1.38
N LEU A 91 -39.00 1.36 0.59
CA LEU A 91 -39.43 2.00 -0.65
C LEU A 91 -40.95 1.99 -0.71
N ASP A 92 -41.50 2.95 -1.46
CA ASP A 92 -42.92 2.95 -1.77
C ASP A 92 -43.33 1.66 -2.50
N LYS A 93 -44.52 1.17 -2.17
CA LYS A 93 -45.07 -0.07 -2.72
C LYS A 93 -45.13 -0.03 -4.25
N GLU A 94 -45.47 1.13 -4.80
CA GLU A 94 -45.55 1.40 -6.23
C GLU A 94 -44.19 1.26 -6.90
N VAL A 95 -43.11 1.69 -6.24
CA VAL A 95 -41.74 1.58 -6.73
C VAL A 95 -41.28 0.13 -6.73
N VAL A 96 -41.51 -0.62 -5.64
CA VAL A 96 -41.18 -2.05 -5.60
C VAL A 96 -41.96 -2.82 -6.66
N SER A 97 -43.26 -2.53 -6.82
CA SER A 97 -44.10 -3.17 -7.83
C SER A 97 -43.64 -2.86 -9.26
N LEU A 98 -43.19 -1.63 -9.51
CA LEU A 98 -42.64 -1.23 -10.80
C LEU A 98 -41.31 -1.95 -11.11
N LEU A 99 -40.42 -2.09 -10.11
CA LEU A 99 -39.17 -2.83 -10.24
C LEU A 99 -39.44 -4.31 -10.59
N VAL A 100 -40.35 -4.97 -9.88
CA VAL A 100 -40.73 -6.37 -10.14
C VAL A 100 -41.48 -6.54 -11.47
N GLY A 101 -42.16 -5.48 -11.94
CA GLY A 101 -42.83 -5.46 -13.25
C GLY A 101 -41.86 -5.32 -14.41
N ASN A 102 -40.82 -4.50 -14.26
CA ASN A 102 -39.83 -4.22 -15.30
C ASN A 102 -38.75 -5.31 -15.42
N TYR A 103 -38.50 -6.08 -14.35
CA TYR A 103 -37.52 -7.15 -14.31
C TYR A 103 -38.18 -8.49 -13.93
N PRO A 104 -39.02 -9.07 -14.81
CA PRO A 104 -39.72 -10.33 -14.52
C PRO A 104 -38.77 -11.51 -14.23
N GLU A 105 -37.57 -11.51 -14.81
CA GLU A 105 -36.51 -12.49 -14.57
C GLU A 105 -35.93 -12.43 -13.15
N ALA A 106 -36.10 -11.31 -12.44
CA ALA A 106 -35.67 -11.16 -11.06
C ALA A 106 -36.63 -11.80 -10.05
N ARG A 107 -37.80 -12.28 -10.49
CA ARG A 107 -38.83 -12.83 -9.58
C ARG A 107 -38.32 -14.11 -8.90
N VAL A 108 -38.62 -14.21 -7.61
CA VAL A 108 -38.29 -15.39 -6.80
C VAL A 108 -39.54 -16.27 -6.71
N SER A 109 -39.36 -17.57 -6.97
CA SER A 109 -40.43 -18.58 -6.99
C SER A 109 -40.75 -19.11 -5.60
N THR A 110 -39.80 -18.98 -4.66
CA THR A 110 -39.85 -19.55 -3.31
C THR A 110 -39.64 -18.47 -2.25
N SER A 111 -40.53 -18.37 -1.27
CA SER A 111 -40.35 -17.48 -0.11
C SER A 111 -39.56 -18.11 1.04
N ASP A 112 -39.24 -19.41 0.94
CA ASP A 112 -38.57 -20.15 2.00
C ASP A 112 -37.08 -19.81 2.01
N ILE A 113 -36.59 -19.36 3.17
CA ILE A 113 -35.17 -19.07 3.39
C ILE A 113 -34.39 -20.38 3.19
N PRO A 114 -33.40 -20.45 2.28
CA PRO A 114 -32.62 -21.66 2.05
C PRO A 114 -31.97 -22.18 3.33
N GLU A 115 -31.97 -23.51 3.53
CA GLU A 115 -31.17 -24.12 4.59
C GLU A 115 -29.68 -23.88 4.29
N ILE A 116 -29.04 -23.08 5.15
CA ILE A 116 -27.60 -22.81 5.05
C ILE A 116 -26.87 -24.11 5.41
N PRO A 117 -26.07 -24.71 4.51
CA PRO A 117 -25.30 -25.90 4.86
C PRO A 117 -24.42 -25.57 6.07
N GLU A 118 -24.38 -26.46 7.06
CA GLU A 118 -23.50 -26.35 8.23
C GLU A 118 -22.10 -25.92 7.77
N LYS A 119 -21.52 -24.92 8.45
CA LYS A 119 -20.18 -24.37 8.18
C LYS A 119 -19.27 -25.52 7.75
N ARG A 120 -18.92 -25.57 6.45
CA ARG A 120 -17.86 -26.45 6.00
C ARG A 120 -16.64 -26.07 6.82
N GLU A 121 -16.14 -27.00 7.62
CA GLU A 121 -14.83 -26.86 8.25
C GLU A 121 -13.83 -26.59 7.12
N ILE A 122 -13.40 -25.34 7.05
CA ILE A 122 -12.38 -24.90 6.13
C ILE A 122 -11.10 -25.62 6.58
N SER A 123 -10.55 -26.47 5.71
CA SER A 123 -9.29 -27.18 5.90
C SER A 123 -8.22 -26.22 6.46
N GLU A 124 -7.49 -26.66 7.49
CA GLU A 124 -6.46 -25.89 8.22
C GLU A 124 -5.40 -25.24 7.30
N ASP A 125 -5.22 -25.76 6.08
CA ASP A 125 -4.32 -25.20 5.06
C ASP A 125 -4.79 -23.86 4.45
N THR A 126 -6.03 -23.42 4.69
CA THR A 126 -6.64 -22.22 4.08
C THR A 126 -6.60 -20.97 4.97
N ARG A 127 -6.07 -21.06 6.20
CA ARG A 127 -5.96 -19.93 7.15
C ARG A 127 -4.56 -19.30 7.18
N ILE A 128 -3.94 -19.14 6.02
CA ILE A 128 -2.58 -18.59 5.92
C ILE A 128 -2.60 -17.43 4.95
N LEU A 129 -2.44 -16.21 5.49
CA LEU A 129 -2.05 -15.04 4.72
C LEU A 129 -0.63 -15.27 4.19
N ARG A 130 -0.46 -15.06 2.89
CA ARG A 130 0.86 -15.09 2.25
C ARG A 130 1.22 -13.69 1.84
N ILE A 131 2.20 -13.11 2.52
CA ILE A 131 2.83 -11.85 2.15
C ILE A 131 4.33 -12.10 2.17
N ALA A 132 5.05 -11.59 1.18
CA ALA A 132 6.51 -11.66 1.14
C ALA A 132 7.03 -13.11 1.25
N ASN A 133 6.38 -14.07 0.59
CA ASN A 133 6.64 -15.52 0.72
C ASN A 133 6.57 -16.09 2.16
N THR A 134 6.10 -15.30 3.13
CA THR A 134 5.94 -15.68 4.53
C THR A 134 4.53 -16.15 4.76
N ARG A 135 4.39 -17.26 5.49
CA ARG A 135 3.09 -17.82 5.88
C ARG A 135 2.70 -17.24 7.23
N VAL A 136 1.82 -16.25 7.20
CA VAL A 136 1.26 -15.64 8.41
C VAL A 136 -0.09 -16.30 8.69
N PRO A 137 -0.30 -16.93 9.85
CA PRO A 137 -1.61 -17.45 10.21
C PRO A 137 -2.67 -16.32 10.18
N ASN A 138 -3.83 -16.58 9.60
CA ASN A 138 -4.98 -15.70 9.71
C ASN A 138 -5.46 -15.75 11.16
N GLY A 139 -5.19 -14.68 11.90
CA GLY A 139 -5.67 -14.48 13.26
C GLY A 139 -7.15 -14.12 13.31
N ASP A 140 -7.68 -14.01 14.53
CA ASP A 140 -9.03 -13.49 14.77
C ASP A 140 -9.03 -11.99 14.46
N LEU A 141 -9.75 -11.58 13.42
CA LEU A 141 -9.87 -10.17 13.06
C LEU A 141 -10.64 -9.42 14.16
N LEU A 142 -10.00 -8.42 14.79
CA LEU A 142 -10.59 -7.65 15.88
C LEU A 142 -11.28 -6.36 15.40
N GLU A 143 -10.63 -5.62 14.51
CA GLU A 143 -11.11 -4.35 13.97
C GLU A 143 -10.75 -4.30 12.48
N PHE A 144 -11.68 -3.82 11.66
CA PHE A 144 -11.58 -3.86 10.20
C PHE A 144 -11.67 -2.47 9.62
N HIS A 145 -10.78 -2.20 8.68
CA HIS A 145 -10.78 -1.03 7.82
C HIS A 145 -10.73 0.33 8.51
N LEU A 146 -9.72 0.51 9.37
CA LEU A 146 -9.36 1.88 9.74
C LEU A 146 -8.69 2.53 8.53
N SER A 147 -9.22 3.69 8.10
CA SER A 147 -8.60 4.44 7.02
C SER A 147 -7.30 5.04 7.51
N VAL A 148 -6.24 4.85 6.73
CA VAL A 148 -4.91 5.38 7.02
C VAL A 148 -4.93 6.91 7.12
N GLY A 149 -5.70 7.61 6.27
CA GLY A 149 -5.77 9.07 6.27
C GLY A 149 -6.47 9.71 7.48
N VAL A 150 -7.01 8.91 8.41
CA VAL A 150 -7.60 9.39 9.68
C VAL A 150 -7.02 8.71 10.90
N THR A 151 -6.10 7.76 10.72
CA THR A 151 -5.53 6.96 11.80
C THR A 151 -4.05 7.32 11.92
N ASP A 152 -3.68 8.00 13.00
CA ASP A 152 -2.28 8.30 13.27
C ASP A 152 -1.52 7.03 13.67
N PHE A 153 -0.36 6.81 13.05
CA PHE A 153 0.45 5.61 13.29
C PHE A 153 0.96 5.53 14.73
N TRP A 154 1.32 6.66 15.33
CA TRP A 154 1.87 6.69 16.69
C TRP A 154 0.78 6.49 17.73
N GLU A 155 -0.37 7.13 17.56
CA GLU A 155 -1.55 6.85 18.39
C GLU A 155 -1.95 5.37 18.32
N LEU A 156 -1.80 4.76 17.13
CA LEU A 156 -2.07 3.34 16.96
C LEU A 156 -1.09 2.46 17.74
N LEU A 157 0.20 2.76 17.71
CA LEU A 157 1.21 2.04 18.50
C LEU A 157 0.94 2.17 20.00
N GLU A 158 0.63 3.36 20.48
CA GLU A 158 0.26 3.61 21.89
C GLU A 158 -0.98 2.79 22.29
N GLU A 159 -1.97 2.68 21.40
CA GLU A 159 -3.16 1.88 21.65
C GLU A 159 -2.85 0.38 21.72
N MET A 160 -1.97 -0.12 20.85
CA MET A 160 -1.53 -1.53 20.90
C MET A 160 -0.80 -1.84 22.21
N GLU A 161 0.07 -0.93 22.67
CA GLU A 161 0.76 -1.06 23.95
C GLU A 161 -0.23 -1.07 25.11
N ARG A 162 -1.15 -0.10 25.15
CA ARG A 162 -2.17 0.04 26.20
C ARG A 162 -3.07 -1.19 26.31
N ARG A 163 -3.45 -1.79 25.17
CA ARG A 163 -4.27 -3.00 25.11
C ARG A 163 -3.48 -4.29 25.35
N SER A 164 -2.15 -4.23 25.47
CA SER A 164 -1.27 -5.41 25.50
C SER A 164 -1.53 -6.35 24.32
N PHE A 165 -1.77 -5.78 23.15
CA PHE A 165 -2.22 -6.52 21.95
C PHE A 165 -1.22 -7.59 21.52
N SER A 166 -1.72 -8.76 21.11
CA SER A 166 -0.92 -9.87 20.60
C SER A 166 -1.50 -10.35 19.27
N GLY A 167 -0.71 -10.20 18.20
CA GLY A 167 -1.24 -10.30 16.84
C GLY A 167 -0.41 -9.51 15.85
N TYR A 168 -1.06 -9.04 14.80
CA TYR A 168 -0.49 -8.07 13.87
C TYR A 168 -1.57 -7.09 13.42
N PHE A 169 -1.17 -5.91 12.99
CA PHE A 169 -2.00 -5.16 12.06
C PHE A 169 -1.42 -5.28 10.66
N ARG A 170 -2.31 -5.33 9.67
CA ARG A 170 -2.01 -5.34 8.24
C ARG A 170 -2.39 -3.99 7.67
N VAL A 171 -1.52 -3.42 6.86
CA VAL A 171 -1.74 -2.16 6.14
C VAL A 171 -1.75 -2.50 4.66
N PHE A 172 -2.85 -2.17 4.01
CA PHE A 172 -3.06 -2.45 2.61
C PHE A 172 -3.42 -1.17 1.86
N ALA A 173 -2.77 -0.92 0.73
CA ALA A 173 -3.09 0.20 -0.14
C ALA A 173 -3.02 -0.24 -1.61
N GLU A 174 -4.03 0.12 -2.39
CA GLU A 174 -4.00 -0.08 -3.85
C GLU A 174 -3.30 1.12 -4.53
N GLU A 175 -2.31 0.82 -5.37
CA GLU A 175 -1.76 1.76 -6.35
C GLU A 175 -1.94 1.20 -7.76
N ASP A 176 -1.97 2.10 -8.75
CA ASP A 176 -2.42 1.86 -10.13
C ASP A 176 -1.92 0.55 -10.76
N ASP A 177 -0.69 0.11 -10.47
CA ASP A 177 -0.07 -1.11 -11.03
C ASP A 177 0.34 -2.18 -10.00
N ALA A 178 0.21 -1.94 -8.69
CA ALA A 178 0.56 -2.90 -7.63
C ALA A 178 -0.13 -2.60 -6.29
N SER A 179 -0.51 -3.65 -5.56
CA SER A 179 -0.96 -3.53 -4.17
C SER A 179 0.23 -3.48 -3.21
N ARG A 180 0.17 -2.57 -2.24
CA ARG A 180 1.08 -2.51 -1.10
C ARG A 180 0.47 -3.28 0.06
N ASP A 181 1.25 -4.16 0.66
CA ASP A 181 0.81 -5.00 1.77
C ASP A 181 1.89 -5.10 2.82
N GLY A 182 1.63 -4.55 4.01
CA GLY A 182 2.58 -4.56 5.12
C GLY A 182 1.95 -5.11 6.39
N CYS A 183 2.73 -5.80 7.22
CA CYS A 183 2.29 -6.24 8.54
C CYS A 183 3.29 -5.81 9.60
N VAL A 184 2.77 -5.38 10.75
CA VAL A 184 3.55 -5.14 11.97
C VAL A 184 3.04 -6.08 13.06
N PHE A 185 3.93 -6.89 13.59
CA PHE A 185 3.63 -7.94 14.58
C PHE A 185 3.85 -7.44 15.99
N PHE A 186 2.89 -7.69 16.87
CA PHE A 186 2.88 -7.28 18.26
C PHE A 186 2.82 -8.48 19.18
N SER A 187 3.65 -8.49 20.22
CA SER A 187 3.56 -9.41 21.34
C SER A 187 3.43 -8.62 22.63
N GLN A 188 2.33 -8.82 23.37
CA GLN A 188 2.03 -8.11 24.61
C GLN A 188 2.15 -6.58 24.49
N GLY A 189 1.63 -6.05 23.38
CA GLY A 189 1.61 -4.61 23.08
C GLY A 189 2.90 -4.05 22.51
N LYS A 190 3.97 -4.84 22.42
CA LYS A 190 5.26 -4.39 21.86
C LYS A 190 5.39 -4.88 20.42
N ALA A 191 5.72 -3.97 19.50
CA ALA A 191 6.11 -4.35 18.15
C ALA A 191 7.39 -5.21 18.21
N LYS A 192 7.39 -6.32 17.48
CA LYS A 192 8.48 -7.32 17.47
C LYS A 192 9.02 -7.60 16.09
N GLY A 193 8.20 -7.43 15.06
CA GLY A 193 8.64 -7.64 13.70
C GLY A 193 7.77 -6.91 12.69
N ALA A 194 8.28 -6.80 11.47
CA ALA A 194 7.53 -6.28 10.34
C ALA A 194 7.88 -7.00 9.03
N LEU A 195 6.93 -6.99 8.10
CA LEU A 195 7.10 -7.42 6.71
C LEU A 195 6.35 -6.48 5.78
N TYR A 196 6.82 -6.40 4.53
CA TYR A 196 6.20 -5.55 3.51
C TYR A 196 6.41 -6.16 2.11
N GLU A 197 5.39 -6.07 1.27
CA GLU A 197 5.38 -6.49 -0.12
C GLU A 197 4.68 -5.44 -0.99
N SER A 198 5.28 -5.14 -2.15
CA SER A 198 4.68 -4.29 -3.19
C SER A 198 5.17 -4.74 -4.55
N GLY A 199 4.31 -5.46 -5.30
CA GLY A 199 4.69 -6.07 -6.57
C GLY A 199 5.81 -7.10 -6.39
N SER A 200 7.01 -6.83 -6.94
CA SER A 200 8.20 -7.67 -6.75
C SER A 200 9.08 -7.27 -5.57
N GLU A 201 8.81 -6.12 -4.94
CA GLU A 201 9.57 -5.65 -3.79
C GLU A 201 9.11 -6.39 -2.53
N VAL A 202 10.07 -6.94 -1.79
CA VAL A 202 9.84 -7.60 -0.50
C VAL A 202 10.87 -7.07 0.51
N ARG A 203 10.37 -6.65 1.68
CA ARG A 203 11.18 -6.15 2.80
C ARG A 203 10.77 -6.80 4.10
N TYR A 204 11.70 -6.83 5.06
CA TYR A 204 11.49 -7.39 6.40
C TYR A 204 12.13 -6.51 7.48
N GLY A 205 11.71 -6.69 8.74
CA GLY A 205 12.31 -6.01 9.88
C GLY A 205 12.16 -4.49 9.80
N ASP A 206 13.21 -3.77 10.16
CA ASP A 206 13.22 -2.30 10.20
C ASP A 206 12.86 -1.66 8.86
N GLU A 207 13.33 -2.24 7.74
CA GLU A 207 13.01 -1.77 6.38
C GLU A 207 11.51 -1.91 6.08
N ALA A 208 10.91 -3.04 6.45
CA ALA A 208 9.48 -3.23 6.29
C ALA A 208 8.66 -2.27 7.14
N LEU A 209 9.10 -2.01 8.38
CA LEU A 209 8.44 -1.07 9.26
C LEU A 209 8.46 0.34 8.68
N PHE A 210 9.57 0.73 8.05
CA PHE A 210 9.67 2.01 7.34
C PHE A 210 8.68 2.12 6.18
N LYS A 211 8.58 1.06 5.36
CA LYS A 211 7.61 1.00 4.24
C LYS A 211 6.16 1.06 4.71
N VAL A 212 5.88 0.46 5.86
CA VAL A 212 4.57 0.57 6.50
C VAL A 212 4.28 2.03 6.89
N LEU A 213 5.18 2.71 7.62
CA LEU A 213 4.98 4.12 7.98
C LEU A 213 4.86 5.02 6.74
N PHE A 214 5.62 4.74 5.69
CA PHE A 214 5.51 5.45 4.42
C PHE A 214 4.07 5.40 3.88
N THR A 215 3.45 4.22 3.93
CA THR A 215 2.04 4.04 3.53
C THR A 215 1.11 4.92 4.39
N PHE A 216 1.42 5.10 5.68
CA PHE A 216 0.71 6.06 6.54
C PHE A 216 0.88 7.51 6.08
N SER A 217 2.10 7.92 5.72
CA SER A 217 2.39 9.29 5.28
C SER A 217 1.72 9.67 3.96
N LEU A 218 1.36 8.69 3.13
CA LEU A 218 0.59 8.91 1.90
C LEU A 218 -0.90 9.13 2.14
N GLU A 219 -1.39 8.93 3.38
CA GLU A 219 -2.81 9.01 3.77
C GLU A 219 -3.74 8.10 2.94
N LYS A 220 -3.17 7.06 2.31
CA LYS A 220 -3.86 6.14 1.42
C LYS A 220 -3.70 4.71 1.90
N GLY A 221 -4.83 4.02 2.02
CA GLY A 221 -4.87 2.63 2.42
C GLY A 221 -5.74 2.39 3.65
N VAL A 222 -5.65 1.16 4.13
CA VAL A 222 -6.57 0.57 5.07
C VAL A 222 -5.81 -0.30 6.05
N ILE A 223 -6.18 -0.27 7.32
CA ILE A 223 -5.54 -1.01 8.41
C ILE A 223 -6.53 -2.02 8.99
N ASP A 224 -6.08 -3.28 9.11
CA ASP A 224 -6.83 -4.39 9.69
C ASP A 224 -6.07 -5.01 10.88
N PHE A 225 -6.76 -5.36 11.96
CA PHE A 225 -6.16 -5.94 13.17
C PHE A 225 -6.47 -7.42 13.29
N HIS A 226 -5.44 -8.23 13.41
CA HIS A 226 -5.55 -9.68 13.53
C HIS A 226 -4.93 -10.14 14.84
N ALA A 227 -5.75 -10.54 15.81
CA ALA A 227 -5.27 -11.17 17.03
C ALA A 227 -4.75 -12.57 16.73
N LEU A 228 -3.57 -12.89 17.25
CA LEU A 228 -3.01 -14.22 17.13
C LEU A 228 -2.89 -14.87 18.51
N VAL A 229 -3.20 -16.16 18.56
CA VAL A 229 -2.85 -17.00 19.70
C VAL A 229 -1.32 -16.97 19.86
N PRO A 230 -0.77 -16.83 21.08
CA PRO A 230 0.66 -16.65 21.30
C PRO A 230 1.55 -17.66 20.57
N ASN A 231 1.19 -18.94 20.57
CA ASN A 231 1.95 -19.99 19.89
C ASN A 231 2.07 -19.76 18.37
N HIS A 232 1.04 -19.22 17.72
CA HIS A 232 1.08 -18.91 16.28
C HIS A 232 1.91 -17.66 15.99
N LEU A 233 1.82 -16.66 16.87
CA LEU A 233 2.64 -15.47 16.78
C LEU A 233 4.13 -15.78 16.96
N GLU A 234 4.48 -16.65 17.92
CA GLU A 234 5.85 -17.11 18.13
C GLU A 234 6.43 -17.80 16.88
N ILE A 235 5.67 -18.68 16.24
CA ILE A 235 6.10 -19.35 14.99
C ILE A 235 6.45 -18.33 13.89
N VAL A 236 5.70 -17.23 13.79
CA VAL A 236 5.99 -16.16 12.82
C VAL A 236 7.23 -15.37 13.25
N LEU A 237 7.28 -14.95 14.52
CA LEU A 237 8.38 -14.13 15.05
C LEU A 237 9.71 -14.90 15.18
N ASP A 238 9.70 -16.23 15.17
CA ASP A 238 10.90 -17.07 15.10
C ASP A 238 11.66 -16.90 13.78
N HIS A 239 11.06 -16.27 12.76
CA HIS A 239 11.73 -15.93 11.52
C HIS A 239 12.66 -14.71 11.73
N PRO A 240 14.01 -14.87 11.77
CA PRO A 240 14.90 -13.82 12.24
C PRO A 240 14.85 -12.54 11.41
N ALA A 241 14.59 -12.66 10.10
CA ALA A 241 14.51 -11.51 9.20
C ALA A 241 13.37 -10.53 9.54
N LEU A 242 12.33 -10.98 10.26
CA LEU A 242 11.22 -10.12 10.66
C LEU A 242 11.57 -9.20 11.82
N THR A 243 12.59 -9.54 12.61
CA THR A 243 12.87 -8.92 13.91
C THR A 243 13.21 -7.44 13.76
N LEU A 244 12.62 -6.61 14.63
CA LEU A 244 13.00 -5.20 14.75
C LEU A 244 14.25 -5.04 15.62
N SER A 245 15.14 -4.11 15.26
CA SER A 245 16.35 -3.82 16.06
C SER A 245 16.05 -3.10 17.38
N GLY A 246 14.91 -2.42 17.47
CA GLY A 246 14.44 -1.69 18.64
C GLY A 246 12.92 -1.48 18.64
N THR A 247 12.45 -0.55 19.46
CA THR A 247 11.07 -0.04 19.36
C THR A 247 10.87 0.68 18.02
N PRO A 248 9.63 0.78 17.49
CA PRO A 248 9.38 1.54 16.28
C PRO A 248 9.99 2.95 16.33
N GLN A 249 9.81 3.67 17.45
CA GLN A 249 10.36 5.00 17.65
C GLN A 249 11.90 5.01 17.55
N GLU A 250 12.59 4.06 18.16
CA GLU A 250 14.06 3.92 18.06
C GLU A 250 14.50 3.57 16.64
N VAL A 251 13.78 2.67 15.95
CA VAL A 251 14.07 2.31 14.55
C VAL A 251 13.94 3.55 13.65
N PHE A 252 12.88 4.34 13.83
CA PHE A 252 12.67 5.58 13.08
C PHE A 252 13.69 6.66 13.43
N HIS A 253 14.02 6.83 14.72
CA HIS A 253 15.05 7.79 15.14
C HIS A 253 16.43 7.39 14.62
N HIS A 254 16.77 6.10 14.57
CA HIS A 254 18.04 5.66 14.01
C HIS A 254 18.15 5.94 12.52
N ILE A 255 17.07 5.77 11.75
CA ILE A 255 17.07 6.10 10.32
C ILE A 255 17.18 7.62 10.12
N GLU A 256 16.46 8.42 10.92
CA GLU A 256 16.58 9.88 10.88
C GLU A 256 17.96 10.37 11.34
N GLU A 257 18.58 9.72 12.35
CA GLU A 257 19.93 10.03 12.81
C GLU A 257 20.99 9.65 11.77
N ASP A 258 20.86 8.49 11.12
CA ASP A 258 21.74 8.05 10.02
C ASP A 258 21.58 8.97 8.80
N GLU A 259 20.35 9.34 8.45
CA GLU A 259 20.05 10.33 7.40
C GLU A 259 20.70 11.68 7.76
N LEU A 260 20.52 12.15 8.99
CA LEU A 260 21.01 13.44 9.45
C LEU A 260 22.54 13.45 9.62
N GLU A 261 23.15 12.32 9.97
CA GLU A 261 24.59 12.11 9.96
C GLU A 261 25.13 12.15 8.52
N ALA A 262 24.48 11.44 7.59
CA ALA A 262 24.85 11.45 6.18
C ALA A 262 24.73 12.86 5.58
N ILE A 263 23.65 13.59 5.88
CA ILE A 263 23.46 14.99 5.47
C ILE A 263 24.56 15.86 6.07
N LYS A 264 24.85 15.74 7.36
CA LYS A 264 25.92 16.52 8.02
C LYS A 264 27.28 16.24 7.40
N LYS A 265 27.61 14.98 7.14
CA LYS A 265 28.86 14.57 6.48
C LYS A 265 28.94 15.12 5.05
N ALA A 266 27.90 14.93 4.26
CA ALA A 266 27.84 15.42 2.89
C ALA A 266 27.92 16.95 2.81
N ARG A 267 27.22 17.68 3.69
CA ARG A 267 27.31 19.15 3.79
C ARG A 267 28.70 19.61 4.23
N SER A 268 29.30 18.92 5.20
CA SER A 268 30.67 19.20 5.63
C SER A 268 31.68 18.91 4.53
N TYR A 269 31.45 17.89 3.70
CA TYR A 269 32.31 17.54 2.58
C TYR A 269 32.27 18.61 1.49
N PHE A 270 31.08 19.09 1.15
CA PHE A 270 30.88 20.15 0.15
C PHE A 270 31.09 21.58 0.69
N ASP A 271 31.30 21.74 2.00
CA ASP A 271 31.38 23.05 2.68
C ASP A 271 30.16 23.96 2.40
N ILE A 272 28.95 23.37 2.48
CA ILE A 272 27.68 24.06 2.19
C ILE A 272 26.80 24.28 3.42
N SER A 273 26.07 25.40 3.39
CA SER A 273 25.06 25.74 4.39
C SER A 273 23.81 24.84 4.28
N GLU A 274 22.89 24.95 5.24
CA GLU A 274 21.67 24.10 5.32
C GLU A 274 20.65 24.42 4.22
N GLY A 275 20.87 25.51 3.49
CA GLY A 275 19.90 26.06 2.55
C GLY A 275 18.55 26.38 3.19
N GLU A 276 17.62 26.82 2.34
CA GLU A 276 16.20 26.91 2.70
C GLU A 276 15.48 25.72 2.07
N GLN A 277 14.79 24.91 2.88
CA GLN A 277 14.02 23.79 2.36
C GLN A 277 12.79 24.32 1.62
N VAL A 278 12.71 24.04 0.32
CA VAL A 278 11.63 24.54 -0.54
C VAL A 278 10.62 23.45 -0.88
N ILE A 279 11.07 22.20 -0.93
CA ILE A 279 10.23 21.04 -1.24
C ILE A 279 10.69 19.86 -0.38
N SER A 280 9.75 19.16 0.23
CA SER A 280 9.96 17.82 0.78
C SER A 280 8.93 16.92 0.11
N SER A 281 9.41 15.92 -0.63
CA SER A 281 8.58 14.98 -1.34
C SER A 281 9.12 13.57 -1.13
N GLN A 282 8.28 12.59 -1.42
CA GLN A 282 8.72 11.21 -1.58
C GLN A 282 8.63 10.87 -3.06
N VAL A 283 9.61 10.11 -3.55
CA VAL A 283 9.74 9.78 -4.97
C VAL A 283 9.90 8.27 -5.08
N ARG A 284 9.09 7.66 -5.93
CA ARG A 284 9.13 6.23 -6.27
C ARG A 284 9.29 6.11 -7.76
N GLU A 285 10.20 5.22 -8.19
CA GLU A 285 10.53 4.97 -9.58
C GLU A 285 11.22 6.13 -10.31
N LEU A 286 12.00 5.74 -11.31
CA LEU A 286 12.78 6.65 -12.14
C LEU A 286 11.93 7.76 -12.80
N ALA A 287 10.66 7.48 -13.11
CA ALA A 287 9.76 8.44 -13.74
C ALA A 287 9.39 9.61 -12.82
N ALA A 288 9.18 9.36 -11.51
CA ALA A 288 8.87 10.43 -10.57
C ALA A 288 10.12 11.29 -10.28
N PHE A 289 11.31 10.67 -10.25
CA PHE A 289 12.56 11.40 -10.13
C PHE A 289 12.87 12.23 -11.37
N GLU A 290 12.52 11.73 -12.56
CA GLU A 290 12.59 12.49 -13.81
C GLU A 290 11.74 13.76 -13.76
N ILE A 291 10.49 13.67 -13.28
CA ILE A 291 9.62 14.83 -13.12
C ILE A 291 10.24 15.85 -12.15
N LEU A 292 10.87 15.36 -11.06
CA LEU A 292 11.56 16.20 -10.10
C LEU A 292 12.73 16.96 -10.75
N LEU A 293 13.63 16.26 -11.45
CA LEU A 293 14.78 16.87 -12.12
C LEU A 293 14.35 17.87 -13.22
N ARG A 294 13.31 17.54 -14.00
CA ARG A 294 12.73 18.48 -14.97
C ARG A 294 12.20 19.73 -14.28
N THR A 295 11.52 19.57 -13.16
CA THR A 295 11.00 20.71 -12.37
C THR A 295 12.14 21.60 -11.86
N LEU A 296 13.26 21.01 -11.43
CA LEU A 296 14.44 21.77 -11.00
C LEU A 296 15.08 22.54 -12.15
N LYS A 297 15.20 21.92 -13.33
CA LYS A 297 15.71 22.54 -14.56
C LYS A 297 14.81 23.67 -15.06
N ASP A 298 13.50 23.45 -15.13
CA ASP A 298 12.53 24.45 -15.60
C ASP A 298 12.51 25.69 -14.68
N ARG A 299 12.77 25.49 -13.39
CA ARG A 299 12.88 26.56 -12.40
C ARG A 299 14.29 27.15 -12.30
N ALA A 300 15.26 26.61 -13.03
CA ALA A 300 16.68 26.96 -12.95
C ALA A 300 17.18 27.04 -11.49
N LEU A 301 16.84 26.02 -10.69
CA LEU A 301 17.06 26.04 -9.25
C LEU A 301 18.54 25.75 -8.92
N ASP A 302 19.14 26.64 -8.14
CA ASP A 302 20.48 26.49 -7.56
C ASP A 302 20.36 25.97 -6.13
N GLY A 303 21.06 24.88 -5.81
CA GLY A 303 20.89 24.25 -4.51
C GLY A 303 21.41 22.82 -4.43
N TYR A 304 20.76 22.05 -3.57
CA TYR A 304 21.04 20.63 -3.47
C TYR A 304 19.78 19.83 -3.17
N LEU A 305 19.78 18.59 -3.62
CA LEU A 305 18.82 17.57 -3.23
C LEU A 305 19.46 16.68 -2.18
N VAL A 306 18.70 16.34 -1.16
CA VAL A 306 18.98 15.21 -0.29
C VAL A 306 18.11 14.06 -0.76
N LEU A 307 18.74 12.93 -1.06
CA LEU A 307 18.07 11.67 -1.30
C LEU A 307 18.40 10.74 -0.15
N SER A 308 17.39 10.13 0.44
CA SER A 308 17.57 9.20 1.55
C SER A 308 16.67 7.98 1.41
N SER A 309 17.27 6.81 1.64
CA SER A 309 16.59 5.52 1.72
C SER A 309 17.21 4.70 2.86
N HIS A 310 16.66 3.50 3.13
CA HIS A 310 17.24 2.58 4.11
C HIS A 310 18.67 2.12 3.76
N ALA A 311 19.03 2.15 2.47
CA ALA A 311 20.35 1.73 2.00
C ALA A 311 21.42 2.81 2.23
N GLY A 312 21.02 4.04 2.52
CA GLY A 312 21.92 5.17 2.70
C GLY A 312 21.29 6.50 2.31
N ALA A 313 22.08 7.56 2.39
CA ALA A 313 21.63 8.88 2.01
C ALA A 313 22.76 9.64 1.31
N GLY A 314 22.38 10.59 0.47
CA GLY A 314 23.35 11.41 -0.21
C GLY A 314 22.80 12.73 -0.70
N ILE A 315 23.73 13.56 -1.14
CA ILE A 315 23.47 14.91 -1.62
C ILE A 315 23.84 15.00 -3.10
N LEU A 316 22.93 15.58 -3.88
CA LEU A 316 23.13 15.95 -5.27
C LEU A 316 23.14 17.49 -5.39
N ILE A 317 24.29 18.07 -5.70
CA ILE A 317 24.42 19.51 -5.95
C ILE A 317 23.89 19.82 -7.34
N VAL A 318 23.02 20.82 -7.44
CA VAL A 318 22.42 21.31 -8.67
C VAL A 318 22.77 22.77 -8.91
N GLU A 319 23.24 23.06 -10.13
CA GLU A 319 23.48 24.41 -10.65
C GLU A 319 22.58 24.62 -11.87
N ALA A 320 21.76 25.66 -11.86
CA ALA A 320 20.72 25.93 -12.84
C ALA A 320 19.81 24.71 -13.11
N GLY A 321 19.53 23.93 -12.08
CA GLY A 321 18.75 22.69 -12.15
C GLY A 321 19.45 21.52 -12.83
N ILE A 322 20.76 21.61 -13.08
CA ILE A 322 21.58 20.53 -13.64
C ILE A 322 22.40 19.89 -12.52
N PRO A 323 22.41 18.57 -12.36
CA PRO A 323 23.29 17.90 -11.40
C PRO A 323 24.76 18.10 -11.75
N ARG A 324 25.58 18.50 -10.77
CA ARG A 324 27.00 18.84 -11.00
C ARG A 324 27.97 18.18 -10.02
N ALA A 325 27.51 17.81 -8.84
CA ALA A 325 28.30 17.01 -7.91
C ALA A 325 27.39 16.07 -7.13
N ALA A 326 27.92 14.92 -6.73
CA ALA A 326 27.17 13.92 -5.97
C ALA A 326 28.05 13.33 -4.86
N PHE A 327 27.45 13.10 -3.71
CA PHE A 327 28.04 12.38 -2.58
C PHE A 327 27.00 11.44 -2.00
N TYR A 328 27.41 10.21 -1.70
CA TYR A 328 26.53 9.19 -1.15
C TYR A 328 27.22 8.45 -0.01
N LEU A 329 26.50 8.23 1.08
CA LEU A 329 26.96 7.48 2.25
C LEU A 329 26.04 6.28 2.48
N SER A 330 26.65 5.10 2.59
CA SER A 330 25.98 3.87 3.03
C SER A 330 26.80 3.14 4.08
N LYS A 331 26.28 2.01 4.56
CA LYS A 331 27.00 1.09 5.46
C LYS A 331 28.28 0.52 4.83
N ASP A 332 28.34 0.45 3.51
CA ASP A 332 29.50 -0.06 2.76
C ASP A 332 30.58 1.01 2.51
N GLY A 333 30.29 2.28 2.82
CA GLY A 333 31.24 3.39 2.77
C GLY A 333 30.73 4.63 2.05
N GLU A 334 31.67 5.49 1.66
CA GLU A 334 31.42 6.76 0.97
C GLU A 334 31.67 6.61 -0.53
N LEU A 335 30.76 7.17 -1.34
CA LEU A 335 30.86 7.27 -2.79
C LEU A 335 30.74 8.74 -3.21
N THR A 336 31.41 9.11 -4.30
CA THR A 336 31.37 10.46 -4.87
C THR A 336 31.17 10.42 -6.40
N ALA A 337 30.86 11.58 -6.99
CA ALA A 337 30.76 11.79 -8.43
C ALA A 337 29.83 10.78 -9.14
N GLY A 338 30.23 10.24 -10.29
CA GLY A 338 29.40 9.31 -11.07
C GLY A 338 28.95 8.06 -10.29
N ARG A 339 29.78 7.55 -9.36
CA ARG A 339 29.44 6.37 -8.55
C ARG A 339 28.37 6.66 -7.50
N ALA A 340 28.38 7.87 -6.92
CA ALA A 340 27.31 8.32 -6.05
C ALA A 340 26.00 8.50 -6.83
N LEU A 341 26.09 9.01 -8.06
CA LEU A 341 24.92 9.15 -8.94
C LEU A 341 24.33 7.80 -9.34
N GLU A 342 25.17 6.81 -9.66
CA GLU A 342 24.71 5.42 -9.89
C GLU A 342 24.00 4.86 -8.66
N ALA A 343 24.58 5.06 -7.46
CA ALA A 343 23.95 4.62 -6.22
C ALA A 343 22.59 5.29 -5.97
N PHE A 344 22.44 6.58 -6.30
CA PHE A 344 21.13 7.25 -6.26
C PHE A 344 20.13 6.62 -7.24
N MET A 345 20.55 6.32 -8.46
CA MET A 345 19.68 5.74 -9.48
C MET A 345 19.20 4.34 -9.10
N ASP A 346 20.07 3.56 -8.47
CA ASP A 346 19.70 2.26 -7.90
C ASP A 346 18.74 2.45 -6.70
N GLN A 347 18.98 3.43 -5.84
CA GLN A 347 18.08 3.76 -4.71
C GLN A 347 16.69 4.23 -5.15
N ILE A 348 16.58 5.04 -6.20
CA ILE A 348 15.30 5.60 -6.68
C ILE A 348 14.35 4.52 -7.22
N GLN A 349 14.87 3.33 -7.57
CA GLN A 349 14.02 2.17 -7.84
C GLN A 349 13.26 1.71 -6.59
N GLU A 350 13.78 2.05 -5.41
CA GLU A 350 13.13 1.89 -4.12
C GLU A 350 12.50 3.23 -3.68
N GLU A 351 11.45 3.19 -2.85
CA GLU A 351 10.88 4.43 -2.31
C GLU A 351 11.94 5.24 -1.55
N THR A 352 12.18 6.47 -2.03
CA THR A 352 13.25 7.36 -1.57
C THR A 352 12.63 8.69 -1.12
N SER A 353 13.07 9.21 0.04
CA SER A 353 12.72 10.56 0.46
C SER A 353 13.61 11.56 -0.29
N VAL A 354 12.99 12.61 -0.82
CA VAL A 354 13.71 13.66 -1.54
C VAL A 354 13.37 15.03 -0.96
N LYS A 355 14.37 15.71 -0.42
CA LYS A 355 14.27 17.07 0.11
C LYS A 355 15.10 18.01 -0.76
N ILE A 356 14.53 19.14 -1.17
CA ILE A 356 15.21 20.14 -2.02
C ILE A 356 15.47 21.38 -1.19
N PHE A 357 16.72 21.83 -1.23
CA PHE A 357 17.20 23.01 -0.54
C PHE A 357 17.78 24.00 -1.55
N THR A 358 17.38 25.26 -1.49
CA THR A 358 18.02 26.31 -2.28
C THR A 358 19.28 26.82 -1.59
N LEU A 359 20.33 27.06 -2.36
CA LEU A 359 21.58 27.67 -1.91
C LEU A 359 21.84 28.99 -2.62
N SER A 360 22.72 29.80 -2.02
CA SER A 360 23.30 30.93 -2.73
C SER A 360 24.22 30.44 -3.85
N ALA A 361 24.33 31.21 -4.93
CA ALA A 361 25.27 30.89 -6.02
C ALA A 361 26.71 30.73 -5.52
N GLU A 362 27.11 31.48 -4.47
CA GLU A 362 28.44 31.35 -3.85
C GLU A 362 28.63 29.98 -3.19
N ASP A 363 27.63 29.48 -2.46
CA ASP A 363 27.70 28.16 -1.80
C ASP A 363 27.68 27.02 -2.83
N VAL A 364 26.93 27.17 -3.94
CA VAL A 364 26.99 26.21 -5.05
C VAL A 364 28.39 26.17 -5.65
N GLN A 365 29.01 27.33 -5.93
CA GLN A 365 30.38 27.34 -6.47
C GLN A 365 31.41 26.74 -5.50
N LYS A 366 31.25 26.93 -4.18
CA LYS A 366 32.10 26.28 -3.17
C LYS A 366 31.98 24.76 -3.24
N ALA A 367 30.75 24.25 -3.31
CA ALA A 367 30.49 22.82 -3.43
C ALA A 367 31.15 22.22 -4.69
N LEU A 368 31.09 22.95 -5.81
CA LEU A 368 31.70 22.53 -7.07
C LEU A 368 33.23 22.64 -7.10
N GLY A 369 33.84 23.27 -6.09
CA GLY A 369 35.30 23.31 -5.93
C GLY A 369 35.92 21.97 -5.51
N GLN A 370 35.12 20.99 -5.11
CA GLN A 370 35.57 19.64 -4.76
C GLN A 370 35.65 18.75 -6.02
N GLU A 371 36.80 18.77 -6.70
CA GLU A 371 37.00 18.04 -7.97
C GLU A 371 36.70 16.54 -7.88
N GLU A 372 36.95 15.91 -6.73
CA GLU A 372 36.72 14.46 -6.50
C GLU A 372 35.24 14.05 -6.44
N ALA A 373 34.34 15.01 -6.24
CA ALA A 373 32.90 14.80 -6.24
C ALA A 373 32.19 15.43 -7.45
N SER A 374 32.95 16.13 -8.30
CA SER A 374 32.45 16.70 -9.54
C SER A 374 32.04 15.60 -10.51
N ILE A 375 30.83 15.72 -11.04
CA ILE A 375 30.32 14.87 -12.11
C ILE A 375 31.00 15.35 -13.41
N GLY A 376 32.04 14.62 -13.84
CA GLY A 376 32.83 14.98 -15.01
C GLY A 376 32.12 14.63 -16.33
N ALA A 377 32.37 15.42 -17.38
CA ALA A 377 31.81 15.15 -18.71
C ALA A 377 32.35 13.87 -19.37
N SER A 378 33.38 13.21 -18.82
CA SER A 378 33.98 11.98 -19.35
C SER A 378 33.61 10.70 -18.57
N ASP A 379 32.77 10.82 -17.54
CA ASP A 379 32.19 9.66 -16.85
C ASP A 379 31.02 9.17 -17.69
N SER A 380 30.99 7.91 -18.12
CA SER A 380 30.03 7.42 -19.14
C SER A 380 28.56 7.66 -18.80
N VAL A 381 28.21 7.71 -17.51
CA VAL A 381 26.85 8.03 -17.03
C VAL A 381 26.59 9.54 -17.01
N SER A 382 27.61 10.30 -16.65
CA SER A 382 27.62 11.77 -16.57
C SER A 382 27.66 12.45 -17.94
N GLU A 383 28.37 11.86 -18.91
CA GLU A 383 28.41 12.28 -20.32
C GLU A 383 27.04 12.08 -20.97
N ALA A 384 26.35 10.98 -20.68
CA ALA A 384 24.95 10.76 -21.06
C ALA A 384 24.00 11.77 -20.36
N LEU A 385 24.13 11.97 -19.04
CA LEU A 385 23.31 12.95 -18.32
C LEU A 385 23.52 14.40 -18.79
N VAL A 386 24.75 14.83 -19.05
CA VAL A 386 25.09 16.22 -19.39
C VAL A 386 24.92 16.51 -20.88
N HIS A 387 25.24 15.55 -21.77
CA HIS A 387 25.09 15.70 -23.21
C HIS A 387 23.64 15.43 -23.67
N GLU A 388 22.84 14.68 -22.91
CA GLU A 388 21.46 14.24 -23.26
C GLU A 388 20.37 14.77 -22.31
N LEU A 389 20.66 15.80 -21.50
CA LEU A 389 19.60 16.71 -21.02
C LEU A 389 18.92 17.49 -22.18
N GLY A 390 19.30 17.22 -23.43
CA GLY A 390 18.57 17.50 -24.67
C GLY A 390 17.87 16.24 -25.23
N GLU A 391 16.54 16.28 -25.20
CA GLU A 391 15.51 15.49 -25.89
C GLU A 391 15.48 13.94 -25.85
N ASP A 392 16.57 13.16 -25.74
CA ASP A 392 16.50 11.69 -26.03
C ASP A 392 17.09 10.70 -24.98
N PHE A 393 17.45 11.13 -23.77
CA PHE A 393 18.09 10.31 -22.72
C PHE A 393 17.37 8.98 -22.32
N PHE A 394 16.04 8.92 -22.38
CA PHE A 394 15.30 7.84 -21.69
C PHE A 394 14.91 6.64 -22.57
N VAL A 395 15.11 6.73 -23.89
CA VAL A 395 14.97 5.58 -24.80
C VAL A 395 16.21 4.67 -24.70
N GLU A 396 17.39 5.26 -24.57
CA GLU A 396 18.66 4.53 -24.54
C GLU A 396 18.96 3.89 -23.18
N ILE A 397 18.57 4.49 -22.05
CA ILE A 397 18.70 3.84 -20.73
C ILE A 397 17.77 2.62 -20.59
N ARG A 398 16.53 2.68 -21.09
CA ARG A 398 15.67 1.47 -21.15
C ARG A 398 16.30 0.38 -22.02
N GLN A 399 17.01 0.75 -23.08
CA GLN A 399 17.71 -0.20 -23.95
C GLN A 399 18.97 -0.77 -23.31
N ALA A 400 19.77 0.06 -22.61
CA ALA A 400 20.96 -0.37 -21.87
C ALA A 400 20.58 -1.27 -20.68
N HIS A 401 19.48 -0.97 -19.99
CA HIS A 401 18.97 -1.80 -18.90
C HIS A 401 18.39 -3.12 -19.42
N ARG A 402 17.59 -3.10 -20.49
CA ARG A 402 17.16 -4.33 -21.20
C ARG A 402 18.36 -5.17 -21.64
N PHE A 403 19.41 -4.53 -22.15
CA PHE A 403 20.63 -5.22 -22.56
C PHE A 403 21.35 -5.85 -21.36
N LYS A 404 21.46 -5.16 -20.21
CA LYS A 404 22.06 -5.69 -18.98
C LYS A 404 21.26 -6.88 -18.41
N GLU A 405 19.94 -6.77 -18.35
CA GLU A 405 19.05 -7.86 -17.94
C GLU A 405 19.13 -9.07 -18.90
N GLU A 406 19.15 -8.84 -20.21
CA GLU A 406 19.33 -9.89 -21.20
C GLU A 406 20.71 -10.54 -21.10
N PHE A 407 21.75 -9.75 -20.86
CA PHE A 407 23.12 -10.21 -20.69
C PHE A 407 23.28 -11.09 -19.45
N GLU A 408 22.71 -10.66 -18.31
CA GLU A 408 22.70 -11.45 -17.08
C GLU A 408 21.86 -12.72 -17.20
N LYS A 409 20.70 -12.66 -17.88
CA LYS A 409 19.91 -13.85 -18.22
C LYS A 409 20.69 -14.84 -19.09
N ARG A 410 21.44 -14.37 -20.09
CA ARG A 410 22.28 -15.23 -20.94
C ARG A 410 23.43 -15.87 -20.17
N ARG A 411 24.04 -15.13 -19.23
CA ARG A 411 25.09 -15.67 -18.33
C ARG A 411 24.56 -16.71 -17.35
N LYS A 412 23.36 -16.52 -16.81
CA LYS A 412 22.70 -17.49 -15.92
C LYS A 412 22.18 -18.70 -16.69
N GLY A 413 21.76 -18.54 -17.95
CA GLY A 413 21.30 -19.62 -18.82
C GLY A 413 22.40 -20.53 -19.39
N THR A 414 23.66 -20.08 -19.40
CA THR A 414 24.80 -20.89 -19.88
C THR A 414 25.47 -21.72 -18.79
N ALA A 415 25.00 -21.65 -17.53
CA ALA A 415 25.56 -22.41 -16.42
C ALA A 415 24.99 -23.84 -16.26
N HIS A 416 24.05 -24.26 -17.13
CA HIS A 416 23.48 -25.62 -17.13
C HIS A 416 23.50 -26.25 -18.54
N THR A 417 24.70 -26.38 -19.11
CA THR A 417 24.99 -27.36 -20.17
C THR A 417 26.40 -27.88 -20.01
#